data_AF-A0A7X2PF57-F1
#
_entry.id   AF-A0A7X2PF57-F1
#
_cell.length_a   1.000
_cell.length_b   1.000
_cell.length_c   1.000
_cell.angle_alpha   90.00
_cell.angle_beta   90.00
_cell.angle_gamma   90.00
#
_symmetry.space_group_name_H-M   'P 1'
#
loop_
_entity.id
_entity.type
_entity.pdbx_description
1 polymer ?
#
loop_
_entity_poly.entity_id
_entity_poly.type
_entity_poly.pdbx_seq_one_letter_code
_entity_poly.pdbx_strand_id
1 'polypeptide(L)'
;MRVVRNGCAAVIEDASKSGPHVAERAGVWDGKAIATLVDGGFQKFLQTAGGKRRPALAADLRAIHAFQEDLREGLGLTSLYNESLGTVSNSYLYDRVKDRDRGVPKRPWE
;
A
#
# COMPACT_ATOMS: atom_id res chain seq x y z
N MET A 1 6.85 -13.34 -9.87
CA MET A 1 6.40 -14.45 -9.01
C MET A 1 5.54 -13.91 -7.87
N ARG A 2 4.42 -14.56 -7.53
CA ARG A 2 3.63 -14.19 -6.34
C ARG A 2 4.09 -14.99 -5.13
N VAL A 3 4.29 -14.30 -4.02
CA VAL A 3 4.62 -14.88 -2.71
C VAL A 3 3.47 -14.62 -1.75
N VAL A 4 3.11 -15.64 -0.95
CA VAL A 4 1.99 -15.58 0.00
C VAL A 4 2.46 -16.18 1.32
N ARG A 5 2.22 -15.46 2.43
CA ARG A 5 2.51 -15.95 3.78
C ARG A 5 1.61 -15.26 4.78
N ASN A 6 1.06 -16.02 5.73
CA ASN A 6 0.24 -15.51 6.84
C ASN A 6 -0.90 -14.57 6.40
N GLY A 7 -1.56 -14.89 5.29
CA GLY A 7 -2.68 -14.08 4.77
C GLY A 7 -2.27 -12.77 4.09
N CYS A 8 -0.97 -12.51 3.91
CA CYS A 8 -0.45 -11.41 3.11
C CYS A 8 0.23 -11.93 1.84
N ALA A 9 0.26 -11.10 0.80
CA ALA A 9 0.89 -11.44 -0.46
C ALA A 9 1.57 -10.23 -1.11
N ALA A 10 2.57 -10.50 -1.94
CA ALA A 10 3.23 -9.55 -2.82
C ALA A 10 3.61 -10.22 -4.14
N VAL A 11 3.89 -9.40 -5.17
CA VAL A 11 4.50 -9.87 -6.41
C VAL A 11 5.95 -9.39 -6.44
N ILE A 12 6.86 -10.34 -6.59
CA ILE A 12 8.30 -10.11 -6.74
C ILE A 12 8.70 -10.34 -8.19
N GLU A 13 9.62 -9.53 -8.70
CA GLU A 13 10.17 -9.67 -10.04
C GLU A 13 11.68 -9.64 -9.96
N ASP A 14 12.33 -10.48 -10.77
CA ASP A 14 13.78 -10.43 -10.94
C ASP A 14 14.08 -9.39 -12.03
N ALA A 15 14.61 -8.25 -11.60
CA ALA A 15 15.12 -7.27 -12.54
C ALA A 15 16.55 -7.67 -12.89
N SER A 16 16.75 -8.14 -14.12
CA SER A 16 17.97 -8.77 -14.67
C SER A 16 19.30 -8.02 -14.45
N LYS A 17 19.29 -6.82 -13.87
CA LYS A 17 20.48 -6.02 -13.53
C LYS A 17 20.50 -5.45 -12.10
N SER A 18 19.39 -5.43 -11.37
CA SER A 18 19.29 -4.83 -10.03
C SER A 18 18.91 -5.82 -8.93
N GLY A 19 18.73 -7.10 -9.27
CA GLY A 19 18.26 -8.13 -8.36
C GLY A 19 16.74 -8.12 -8.18
N PRO A 20 16.23 -8.99 -7.28
CA PRO A 20 14.80 -9.10 -7.03
C PRO A 20 14.27 -7.81 -6.42
N HIS A 21 13.08 -7.39 -6.83
CA HIS A 21 12.37 -6.26 -6.24
C HIS A 21 10.88 -6.57 -6.12
N VAL A 22 10.18 -5.79 -5.29
CA VAL A 22 8.74 -5.91 -5.08
C VAL A 22 8.02 -5.07 -6.15
N ALA A 23 7.43 -5.74 -7.14
CA ALA A 23 6.71 -5.10 -8.25
C ALA A 23 5.29 -4.66 -7.85
N GLU A 24 4.60 -5.48 -7.06
CA GLU A 24 3.33 -5.12 -6.42
C GLU A 24 3.51 -5.10 -4.91
N ARG A 25 3.41 -3.91 -4.32
CA ARG A 25 3.61 -3.71 -2.87
C ARG A 25 2.59 -4.54 -2.09
N ALA A 26 3.05 -5.12 -0.98
CA ALA A 26 2.30 -6.09 -0.20
C ALA A 26 0.90 -5.61 0.23
N GLY A 27 -0.01 -6.58 0.37
CA GLY A 27 -1.37 -6.38 0.86
C GLY A 27 -1.97 -7.67 1.40
N VAL A 28 -3.25 -7.62 1.79
CA VAL A 28 -3.96 -8.81 2.30
C VAL A 28 -4.38 -9.70 1.14
N TRP A 29 -4.11 -10.99 1.25
CA TRP A 29 -4.52 -11.99 0.27
C TRP A 29 -5.96 -12.41 0.49
N ASP A 30 -6.84 -12.22 -0.49
CA ASP A 30 -8.25 -12.61 -0.41
C ASP A 30 -8.56 -14.00 -0.98
N GLY A 31 -7.53 -14.74 -1.40
CA GLY A 31 -7.66 -16.03 -2.09
C GLY A 31 -7.56 -15.95 -3.62
N LYS A 32 -7.73 -14.76 -4.21
CA LYS A 32 -7.69 -14.55 -5.67
C LYS A 32 -6.77 -13.38 -6.06
N ALA A 33 -6.80 -12.29 -5.33
CA ALA A 33 -6.07 -11.07 -5.57
C ALA A 33 -5.46 -10.51 -4.27
N ILE A 34 -4.51 -9.59 -4.44
CA ILE A 34 -3.95 -8.82 -3.34
C ILE A 34 -4.86 -7.61 -3.14
N ALA A 35 -5.39 -7.46 -1.93
CA ALA A 35 -6.14 -6.29 -1.53
C ALA A 35 -5.17 -5.18 -1.11
N THR A 36 -5.23 -4.07 -1.84
CA THR A 36 -4.36 -2.90 -1.70
C THR A 36 -4.74 -2.07 -0.48
N LEU A 37 -3.75 -1.62 0.31
CA LEU A 37 -3.98 -0.69 1.40
C LEU A 37 -4.10 0.75 0.88
N VAL A 38 -5.29 1.33 0.99
CA VAL A 38 -5.63 2.68 0.53
C VAL A 38 -5.88 3.57 1.74
N ASP A 39 -5.20 4.72 1.79
CA ASP A 39 -5.46 5.75 2.79
C ASP A 39 -6.58 6.70 2.33
N GLY A 40 -7.64 6.81 3.12
CA GLY A 40 -8.72 7.77 2.91
C GLY A 40 -8.56 9.08 3.69
N GLY A 41 -7.43 9.30 4.38
CA GLY A 41 -7.19 10.45 5.25
C GLY A 41 -7.71 10.31 6.67
N PHE A 42 -8.90 9.73 6.85
CA PHE A 42 -9.46 9.44 8.17
C PHE A 42 -9.34 7.96 8.58
N GLN A 43 -9.20 7.07 7.59
CA GLN A 43 -9.19 5.63 7.78
C GLN A 43 -8.42 4.98 6.62
N LYS A 44 -7.70 3.90 6.93
CA LYS A 44 -7.12 3.03 5.89
C LYS A 44 -8.10 1.93 5.51
N PHE A 45 -8.14 1.58 4.23
CA PHE A 45 -9.04 0.58 3.67
C PHE A 45 -8.24 -0.49 2.95
N LEU A 46 -8.72 -1.73 3.03
CA LEU A 46 -8.30 -2.77 2.11
C LEU A 46 -9.26 -2.78 0.94
N GLN A 47 -8.72 -2.54 -0.25
CA GLN A 47 -9.47 -2.47 -1.49
C GLN A 47 -9.08 -3.64 -2.40
N THR A 48 -10.06 -4.42 -2.83
CA THR A 48 -9.84 -5.47 -3.84
C THR A 48 -9.74 -4.87 -5.24
N ALA A 49 -9.20 -5.63 -6.20
CA ALA A 49 -9.15 -5.21 -7.61
C ALA A 49 -10.54 -4.85 -8.19
N GLY A 50 -11.61 -5.48 -7.68
CA GLY A 50 -12.99 -5.17 -8.07
C GLY A 50 -13.58 -3.93 -7.39
N GLY A 51 -12.79 -3.15 -6.64
CA GLY A 51 -13.19 -1.89 -6.03
C GLY A 51 -13.93 -2.01 -4.70
N LYS A 52 -14.24 -3.22 -4.23
CA LYS A 52 -14.85 -3.42 -2.90
C LYS A 52 -13.86 -3.03 -1.82
N ARG A 53 -14.34 -2.30 -0.81
CA ARG A 53 -13.53 -1.81 0.32
C ARG A 53 -14.07 -2.31 1.65
N ARG A 54 -13.17 -2.61 2.58
CA ARG A 54 -13.45 -2.71 4.00
C ARG A 54 -12.43 -1.90 4.80
N PRO A 55 -12.75 -1.41 6.01
CA PRO A 55 -11.76 -0.82 6.89
C PRO A 55 -10.60 -1.80 7.15
N ALA A 56 -9.38 -1.29 7.08
CA ALA A 56 -8.19 -2.00 7.52
C ALA A 56 -8.13 -1.95 9.06
N LEU A 57 -8.07 -3.12 9.69
CA LEU A 57 -7.94 -3.26 11.13
C LEU A 57 -6.47 -3.16 11.54
N ALA A 58 -6.21 -2.88 12.82
CA ALA A 58 -4.85 -2.86 13.35
C ALA A 58 -4.12 -4.21 13.15
N ALA A 59 -4.86 -5.32 13.19
CA ALA A 59 -4.30 -6.65 12.89
C ALA A 59 -3.85 -6.78 11.43
N ASP A 60 -4.63 -6.25 10.47
CA ASP A 60 -4.24 -6.24 9.05
C ASP A 60 -2.95 -5.44 8.86
N LEU A 61 -2.86 -4.26 9.47
CA LEU A 61 -1.69 -3.38 9.34
C LEU A 61 -0.43 -4.06 9.88
N ARG A 62 -0.50 -4.65 11.08
CA ARG A 62 0.61 -5.39 11.68
C ARG A 62 1.03 -6.58 10.83
N ALA A 63 0.07 -7.34 10.27
CA ALA A 63 0.36 -8.48 9.42
C ALA A 63 1.08 -8.05 8.13
N ILE A 64 0.61 -6.99 7.48
CA ILE A 64 1.27 -6.43 6.27
C ILE A 64 2.69 -5.98 6.61
N HIS A 65 2.87 -5.25 7.71
CA HIS A 65 4.19 -4.74 8.10
C HIS A 65 5.18 -5.89 8.38
N ALA A 66 4.79 -6.87 9.22
CA ALA A 66 5.63 -8.02 9.51
C ALA A 66 5.98 -8.81 8.23
N PHE A 67 5.01 -8.99 7.33
CA PHE A 67 5.26 -9.62 6.04
C PHE A 67 6.25 -8.83 5.16
N GLN A 68 6.18 -7.50 5.17
CA GLN A 68 7.12 -6.66 4.42
C GLN A 68 8.54 -6.72 5.00
N GLU A 69 8.69 -6.72 6.33
CA GLU A 69 9.99 -6.86 6.98
C GLU A 69 10.62 -8.23 6.65
N ASP A 70 9.87 -9.32 6.82
CA ASP A 70 10.30 -10.67 6.46
C ASP A 70 10.70 -10.77 4.98
N LEU A 71 9.94 -10.12 4.09
CA LEU A 71 10.21 -10.13 2.66
C LEU A 71 11.48 -9.33 2.33
N ARG A 72 11.70 -8.19 2.98
CA ARG A 72 12.92 -7.38 2.80
C ARG A 72 14.14 -8.15 3.28
N GLU A 73 14.07 -8.73 4.47
CA GLU A 73 15.15 -9.54 5.04
C GLU A 73 15.48 -10.73 4.12
N GLY A 74 14.45 -11.50 3.72
CA GLY A 74 14.64 -12.67 2.86
C GLY A 74 15.16 -12.37 1.46
N LEU A 75 14.92 -11.16 0.94
CA LEU A 75 15.43 -10.71 -0.36
C LEU A 75 16.71 -9.87 -0.27
N GLY A 76 17.20 -9.57 0.94
CA GLY A 76 18.36 -8.69 1.14
C GLY A 76 18.11 -7.23 0.71
N LEU A 77 16.86 -6.76 0.79
CA LEU A 77 16.50 -5.40 0.42
C LEU A 77 16.82 -4.40 1.52
N THR A 78 17.12 -3.16 1.13
CA THR A 78 17.35 -2.06 2.08
C THR A 78 16.11 -1.81 2.94
N SER A 79 16.29 -1.79 4.26
CA SER A 79 15.26 -1.37 5.21
C SER A 79 15.28 0.14 5.36
N LEU A 80 14.26 0.81 4.82
CA LEU A 80 14.10 2.26 4.91
C LEU A 80 13.45 2.62 6.25
N TYR A 81 14.06 3.54 7.00
CA TYR A 81 13.62 3.92 8.35
C TYR A 81 12.11 4.14 8.45
N ASN A 82 11.54 5.01 7.60
CA ASN A 82 10.11 5.33 7.65
C ASN A 82 9.20 4.13 7.30
N GLU A 83 9.68 3.21 6.47
CA GLU A 83 8.92 1.99 6.12
C GLU A 83 9.08 0.89 7.18
N SER A 84 10.09 1.00 8.04
CA SER A 84 10.40 0.05 9.12
C SER A 84 9.69 0.43 10.42
N LEU A 85 9.25 1.69 10.57
CA LEU A 85 8.45 2.12 11.74
C LEU A 85 7.02 1.56 11.75
N GLY A 86 6.52 1.09 10.61
CA GLY A 86 5.19 0.51 10.52
C GLY A 86 4.64 0.45 9.09
N THR A 87 3.34 0.22 8.97
CA THR A 87 2.69 0.06 7.67
C THR A 87 2.45 1.41 6.98
N VAL A 88 3.01 1.55 5.79
CA VAL A 88 2.70 2.63 4.85
C VAL A 88 1.60 2.21 3.88
N SER A 89 0.81 3.16 3.38
CA SER A 89 -0.24 2.87 2.41
C SER A 89 0.32 2.72 0.99
N ASN A 90 -0.31 1.89 0.17
CA ASN A 90 0.04 1.73 -1.24
C ASN A 90 -0.50 2.89 -2.08
N SER A 91 -1.65 3.44 -1.69
CA SER A 91 -2.29 4.58 -2.36
C SER A 91 -2.87 5.53 -1.33
N TYR A 92 -2.87 6.81 -1.66
CA TYR A 92 -3.41 7.88 -0.81
C TYR A 92 -4.51 8.60 -1.60
N LEU A 93 -5.76 8.35 -1.24
CA LEU A 93 -6.93 8.90 -1.91
C LEU A 93 -7.67 9.81 -0.94
N TYR A 94 -7.16 11.04 -0.83
CA TYR A 94 -7.80 12.07 -0.03
C TYR A 94 -8.93 12.72 -0.81
N ASP A 95 -10.01 13.08 -0.10
CA ASP A 95 -11.01 13.97 -0.65
C ASP A 95 -10.36 15.33 -0.89
N ARG A 96 -10.08 15.64 -2.15
CA ARG A 96 -9.49 16.92 -2.53
C ARG A 96 -10.63 17.91 -2.75
N VAL A 97 -10.38 19.15 -2.34
CA VAL A 97 -11.28 20.27 -2.66
C VAL A 97 -11.54 20.26 -4.16
N LYS A 98 -12.83 20.24 -4.53
CA LYS A 98 -13.27 20.31 -5.92
C LYS A 98 -12.62 21.53 -6.58
N ASP A 99 -12.08 21.34 -7.79
CA ASP A 99 -11.40 22.37 -8.57
C ASP A 99 -10.13 22.96 -7.93
N ARG A 100 -9.51 22.33 -6.92
CA ARG A 100 -8.24 22.85 -6.34
C ARG A 100 -7.16 23.13 -7.39
N ASP A 101 -7.04 22.24 -8.37
CA ASP A 101 -6.00 22.32 -9.41
C ASP A 101 -6.49 23.06 -10.68
N ARG A 102 -7.74 23.56 -10.71
CA ARG A 102 -8.38 24.17 -11.91
C ARG A 102 -9.23 25.43 -11.65
N GLY A 103 -9.54 25.74 -10.39
CA GLY A 103 -10.38 26.86 -10.01
C GLY A 103 -9.56 28.15 -9.93
N VAL A 104 -10.09 29.24 -10.48
CA VAL A 104 -9.58 30.58 -10.18
C VAL A 104 -9.93 30.86 -8.72
N PRO A 105 -8.95 31.00 -7.80
CA PRO A 105 -9.25 31.30 -6.41
C PRO A 105 -9.97 32.66 -6.35
N LYS A 106 -11.22 32.66 -5.87
CA LYS A 106 -11.99 33.88 -5.71
C LYS A 106 -11.32 34.73 -4.63
N ARG A 107 -10.83 35.91 -5.00
CA ARG A 107 -10.12 36.77 -4.04
C ARG A 107 -11.15 37.39 -3.09
N PRO A 108 -10.83 37.63 -1.81
CA PRO A 108 -11.77 38.19 -0.83
C PRO A 108 -12.40 39.54 -1.22
N TRP A 109 -11.88 40.21 -2.25
CA TRP A 109 -12.31 41.52 -2.75
C TRP A 109 -13.01 41.46 -4.11
N GLU A 110 -13.35 40.26 -4.61
CA GLU A 110 -14.19 40.01 -5.80
C GLU A 110 -15.58 39.48 -5.41
#